data_AF-A0A674CB59-F1
#
_entry.id   AF-A0A674CB59-F1
#
_cell.length_a   1.000
_cell.length_b   1.000
_cell.length_c   1.000
_cell.angle_alpha   90.00
_cell.angle_beta   90.00
_cell.angle_gamma   90.00
#
_symmetry.space_group_name_H-M   'P 1'
#
loop_
_entity.id
_entity.type
_entity.pdbx_description
1 polymer ?
#
loop_
_entity_poly.entity_id
_entity_poly.type
_entity_poly.pdbx_seq_one_letter_code
_entity_poly.pdbx_strand_id
1 'polypeptide(L)'
;MLWPTCTNGVLLTGAKRWMAPESLTHHQMPEKSDIWSLGCVLLDMLTCHMLDPEGSISQLLRIREDQTSLDVIVLKGLHQVLTMMLDRNPKTRTSVWELVNEDLVKQCLLLCGSPLHTMKKTLPPGVHGLPFHQGFDGVLEFMQTYRDVESVQMSALSYLLSEERNVFYRVTDVVIAVTTAMQSHMDCAGVQQNGCQVLHQRLIAVLGQAGDGSCLLTKEVITCVLNAVHIHPEKAPLLSHAFQLLFCISGDEQAAREVLDLDGIREVLNTLRKFPEDCDIVVSCCKCLWSVLAQRLCLGVVPLKDAVEAVCVAAEAHMQDSTVMESVCAALSSLTRQGLSEDQDIEDSTLLLMHALQAHLKHSYVVKYAFLALDSLVKSSGEST
;
A
#
# COMPACT_ATOMS: atom_id res chain seq x y z
N MET A 1 37.41 10.90 -21.16
CA MET A 1 38.79 10.49 -20.81
C MET A 1 39.12 9.30 -21.71
N LEU A 2 39.92 9.51 -22.76
CA LEU A 2 40.24 8.48 -23.76
C LEU A 2 41.31 7.54 -23.18
N TRP A 3 41.00 6.25 -23.03
CA TRP A 3 41.97 5.25 -22.62
C TRP A 3 42.89 4.87 -23.80
N PRO A 4 44.20 4.67 -23.60
CA PRO A 4 45.13 4.42 -24.69
C PRO A 4 44.92 3.02 -25.30
N THR A 5 45.07 2.95 -26.63
CA THR A 5 45.06 1.71 -27.41
C THR A 5 46.24 0.82 -27.02
N CYS A 6 45.95 -0.30 -26.36
CA CYS A 6 46.96 -1.23 -25.86
C CYS A 6 47.47 -2.18 -26.96
N THR A 7 48.74 -2.04 -27.33
CA THR A 7 49.54 -3.08 -27.96
C THR A 7 50.29 -3.88 -26.88
N ASN A 8 50.35 -5.21 -27.08
CA ASN A 8 51.14 -6.23 -26.37
C ASN A 8 50.46 -7.06 -25.25
N GLY A 9 50.51 -8.39 -25.47
CA GLY A 9 49.67 -9.47 -24.93
C GLY A 9 49.77 -9.83 -23.45
N VAL A 10 50.57 -9.16 -22.63
CA VAL A 10 50.83 -9.61 -21.24
C VAL A 10 50.26 -8.65 -20.18
N LEU A 11 50.02 -7.39 -20.52
CA LEU A 11 49.29 -6.42 -19.67
C LEU A 11 47.75 -6.53 -19.81
N LEU A 12 47.28 -7.38 -20.71
CA LEU A 12 45.88 -7.50 -21.13
C LEU A 12 44.98 -8.27 -20.14
N THR A 13 45.55 -9.05 -19.21
CA THR A 13 44.77 -9.90 -18.30
C THR A 13 44.23 -9.12 -17.09
N GLY A 14 45.03 -8.22 -16.51
CA GLY A 14 44.64 -7.47 -15.31
C GLY A 14 43.71 -6.27 -15.56
N ALA A 15 43.93 -5.54 -16.66
CA ALA A 15 43.20 -4.29 -16.96
C ALA A 15 41.78 -4.50 -17.51
N LYS A 16 41.48 -5.69 -18.04
CA LYS A 16 40.19 -6.02 -18.66
C LYS A 16 39.34 -6.98 -17.83
N ARG A 17 39.75 -7.30 -16.59
CA ARG A 17 39.08 -8.33 -15.78
C ARG A 17 37.64 -7.97 -15.42
N TRP A 18 37.35 -6.68 -15.20
CA TRP A 18 36.01 -6.20 -14.86
C TRP A 18 35.22 -5.67 -16.08
N MET A 19 35.81 -5.68 -17.28
CA MET A 19 35.11 -5.20 -18.46
C MET A 19 33.94 -6.10 -18.83
N ALA A 20 32.83 -5.47 -19.18
CA ALA A 20 31.65 -6.14 -19.68
C ALA A 20 31.90 -6.80 -21.05
N PRO A 21 31.20 -7.90 -21.38
CA PRO A 21 31.36 -8.62 -22.64
C PRO A 21 31.20 -7.70 -23.86
N GLU A 22 30.20 -6.82 -23.85
CA GLU A 22 29.92 -5.90 -24.95
C GLU A 22 30.98 -4.81 -25.14
N SER A 23 31.67 -4.41 -24.07
CA SER A 23 32.76 -3.44 -24.13
C SER A 23 34.00 -4.00 -24.82
N LEU A 24 34.17 -5.33 -24.80
CA LEU A 24 35.26 -6.03 -25.49
C LEU A 24 34.95 -6.26 -26.96
N THR A 25 33.69 -6.56 -27.31
CA THR A 25 33.29 -6.91 -28.68
C THR A 25 32.92 -5.70 -29.53
N HIS A 26 32.27 -4.70 -28.94
CA HIS A 26 31.69 -3.56 -29.68
C HIS A 26 32.35 -2.22 -29.37
N HIS A 27 33.30 -2.17 -28.42
CA HIS A 27 33.93 -0.93 -27.94
C HIS A 27 32.91 0.14 -27.47
N GLN A 28 31.73 -0.29 -27.06
CA GLN A 28 30.71 0.57 -26.47
C GLN A 28 30.71 0.39 -24.95
N MET A 29 30.60 1.50 -24.22
CA MET A 29 30.50 1.52 -22.76
C MET A 29 29.19 2.21 -22.35
N PRO A 30 28.04 1.56 -22.56
CA PRO A 30 26.78 2.04 -21.99
C PRO A 30 26.82 1.98 -20.47
N GLU A 31 25.93 2.71 -19.80
CA GLU A 31 25.76 2.70 -18.32
C GLU A 31 25.66 1.27 -17.75
N LYS A 32 25.01 0.35 -18.47
CA LYS A 32 24.88 -1.06 -18.09
C LYS A 32 26.23 -1.79 -17.98
N SER A 33 27.29 -1.32 -18.64
CA SER A 33 28.65 -1.88 -18.50
C SER A 33 29.30 -1.55 -17.15
N ASP A 34 28.91 -0.43 -16.53
CA ASP A 34 29.36 -0.08 -15.17
C ASP A 34 28.73 -1.02 -14.15
N ILE A 35 27.47 -1.43 -14.37
CA ILE A 35 26.77 -2.40 -13.52
C ILE A 35 27.44 -3.77 -13.55
N TRP A 36 27.86 -4.23 -14.73
CA TRP A 36 28.67 -5.46 -14.84
C TRP A 36 29.96 -5.34 -14.05
N SER A 37 30.68 -4.21 -14.24
CA SER A 37 31.96 -3.97 -13.58
C SER A 37 31.81 -3.98 -12.05
N LEU A 38 30.74 -3.36 -11.52
CA LEU A 38 30.39 -3.39 -10.10
C LEU A 38 30.07 -4.82 -9.64
N GLY A 39 29.38 -5.62 -10.46
CA GLY A 39 29.09 -7.02 -10.17
C GLY A 39 30.37 -7.86 -10.03
N CYS A 40 31.35 -7.64 -10.89
CA CYS A 40 32.65 -8.30 -10.78
C CYS A 40 33.40 -7.89 -9.50
N VAL A 41 33.38 -6.59 -9.15
CA VAL A 41 33.99 -6.10 -7.90
C VAL A 41 33.31 -6.72 -6.68
N LEU A 42 31.97 -6.80 -6.68
CA LEU A 42 31.22 -7.42 -5.59
C LEU A 42 31.57 -8.92 -5.46
N LEU A 43 31.66 -9.64 -6.56
CA LEU A 43 32.07 -11.04 -6.55
C LEU A 43 33.49 -11.20 -6.01
N ASP A 44 34.44 -10.39 -6.48
CA ASP A 44 35.82 -10.40 -5.97
C ASP A 44 35.87 -10.14 -4.46
N MET A 45 35.08 -9.18 -3.94
CA MET A 45 34.98 -8.92 -2.51
C MET A 45 34.46 -10.14 -1.72
N LEU A 46 33.50 -10.88 -2.28
CA LEU A 46 32.94 -12.06 -1.62
C LEU A 46 33.89 -13.26 -1.65
N THR A 47 34.69 -13.40 -2.70
CA THR A 47 35.59 -14.56 -2.88
C THR A 47 37.05 -14.29 -2.51
N CYS A 48 37.41 -13.05 -2.12
CA CYS A 48 38.79 -12.66 -1.83
C CYS A 48 39.50 -13.47 -0.73
N HIS A 49 38.74 -14.09 0.18
CA HIS A 49 39.28 -14.95 1.24
C HIS A 49 39.46 -16.41 0.80
N MET A 50 38.86 -16.79 -0.34
CA MET A 50 38.83 -18.16 -0.86
C MET A 50 39.74 -18.35 -2.07
N LEU A 51 39.91 -17.31 -2.88
CA LEU A 51 40.64 -17.37 -4.15
C LEU A 51 41.86 -16.46 -4.11
N ASP A 52 42.95 -16.95 -4.70
CA ASP A 52 44.11 -16.13 -5.03
C ASP A 52 43.82 -15.25 -6.27
N PRO A 53 44.69 -14.27 -6.59
CA PRO A 53 44.45 -13.36 -7.71
C PRO A 53 44.26 -14.05 -9.07
N GLU A 54 44.92 -15.18 -9.29
CA GLU A 54 44.81 -15.96 -10.53
C GLU A 54 43.48 -16.72 -10.59
N GLY A 55 43.05 -17.30 -9.47
CA GLY A 55 41.74 -17.96 -9.32
C GLY A 55 40.56 -17.00 -9.51
N SER A 56 40.64 -15.78 -8.96
CA SER A 56 39.62 -14.73 -9.18
C SER A 56 39.51 -14.36 -10.67
N ILE A 57 40.65 -14.15 -11.36
CA ILE A 57 40.64 -13.85 -12.80
C ILE A 57 40.02 -15.01 -13.59
N SER A 58 40.39 -16.25 -13.28
CA SER A 58 39.84 -17.43 -13.93
C SER A 58 38.32 -17.53 -13.76
N GLN A 59 37.81 -17.26 -12.55
CA GLN A 59 36.37 -17.27 -12.27
C GLN A 59 35.64 -16.17 -13.05
N LEU A 60 36.15 -14.95 -13.07
CA LEU A 60 35.54 -13.84 -13.82
C LEU A 60 35.51 -14.10 -15.33
N LEU A 61 36.57 -14.70 -15.87
CA LEU A 61 36.59 -15.12 -17.27
C LEU A 61 35.56 -16.22 -17.54
N ARG A 62 35.41 -17.19 -16.63
CA ARG A 62 34.42 -18.25 -16.75
C ARG A 62 32.99 -17.70 -16.71
N ILE A 63 32.66 -16.80 -15.78
CA ILE A 63 31.33 -16.18 -15.68
C ILE A 63 30.99 -15.35 -16.93
N ARG A 64 31.99 -14.72 -17.54
CA ARG A 64 31.82 -13.99 -18.80
C ARG A 64 31.39 -14.91 -19.95
N GLU A 65 31.80 -16.17 -19.92
CA GLU A 65 31.46 -17.17 -20.93
C GLU A 65 30.17 -17.94 -20.56
N ASP A 66 30.05 -18.35 -19.29
CA ASP A 66 28.98 -19.19 -18.74
C ASP A 66 28.60 -18.80 -17.30
N GLN A 67 27.37 -18.31 -17.12
CA GLN A 67 26.81 -17.86 -15.85
C GLN A 67 26.43 -18.99 -14.88
N THR A 68 26.33 -20.24 -15.33
CA THR A 68 26.03 -21.39 -14.45
C THR A 68 27.11 -21.60 -13.37
N SER A 69 28.25 -20.93 -13.53
CA SER A 69 29.40 -20.96 -12.64
C SER A 69 29.29 -20.09 -11.37
N LEU A 70 28.18 -19.37 -11.16
CA LEU A 70 27.88 -18.53 -9.99
C LEU A 70 27.45 -19.31 -8.74
N ASP A 71 27.28 -20.64 -8.82
CA ASP A 71 26.82 -21.50 -7.73
C ASP A 71 27.80 -21.67 -6.56
N VAL A 72 28.99 -21.08 -6.65
CA VAL A 72 30.04 -21.23 -5.63
C VAL A 72 29.88 -20.14 -4.56
N ILE A 73 29.19 -20.51 -3.49
CA ILE A 73 29.27 -19.90 -2.14
C ILE A 73 28.88 -18.41 -2.12
N VAL A 74 27.62 -18.12 -2.41
CA VAL A 74 27.05 -16.80 -2.18
C VAL A 74 25.74 -16.95 -1.39
N LEU A 75 25.56 -16.13 -0.34
CA LEU A 75 24.28 -16.01 0.36
C LEU A 75 23.15 -15.83 -0.67
N LYS A 76 22.04 -16.56 -0.54
CA LYS A 76 20.97 -16.62 -1.57
C LYS A 76 20.57 -15.24 -2.12
N GLY A 77 20.43 -14.23 -1.25
CA GLY A 77 20.09 -12.86 -1.68
C GLY A 77 21.19 -12.17 -2.50
N LEU A 78 22.47 -12.37 -2.15
CA LEU A 78 23.60 -11.82 -2.92
C LEU A 78 23.81 -12.55 -4.25
N HIS A 79 23.44 -13.83 -4.32
CA HIS A 79 23.49 -14.59 -5.57
C HIS A 79 22.52 -14.00 -6.60
N GLN A 80 21.28 -13.68 -6.19
CA GLN A 80 20.31 -13.02 -7.06
C GLN A 80 20.83 -11.68 -7.58
N VAL A 81 21.34 -10.82 -6.70
CA VAL A 81 21.91 -9.52 -7.05
C VAL A 81 23.06 -9.66 -8.05
N LEU A 82 23.99 -10.60 -7.81
CA LEU A 82 25.09 -10.88 -8.73
C LEU A 82 24.61 -11.39 -10.09
N THR A 83 23.64 -12.29 -10.12
CA THR A 83 23.05 -12.80 -11.38
C THR A 83 22.42 -11.69 -12.21
N MET A 84 21.73 -10.74 -11.56
CA MET A 84 21.16 -9.56 -12.22
C MET A 84 22.23 -8.63 -12.81
N MET A 85 23.33 -8.40 -12.08
CA MET A 85 24.42 -7.51 -12.48
C MET A 85 25.32 -8.13 -13.56
N LEU A 86 25.57 -9.44 -13.46
CA LEU A 86 26.43 -10.20 -14.35
C LEU A 86 25.65 -10.84 -15.52
N ASP A 87 24.50 -10.28 -15.89
CA ASP A 87 23.79 -10.66 -17.12
C ASP A 87 24.65 -10.30 -18.34
N ARG A 88 24.97 -11.28 -19.18
CA ARG A 88 25.79 -11.11 -20.38
C ARG A 88 25.11 -10.23 -21.42
N ASN A 89 23.77 -10.25 -21.50
CA ASN A 89 23.04 -9.43 -22.44
C ASN A 89 22.74 -8.04 -21.84
N PRO A 90 23.33 -6.95 -22.37
CA PRO A 90 23.16 -5.61 -21.80
C PRO A 90 21.71 -5.09 -21.90
N LYS A 91 20.87 -5.67 -22.76
CA LYS A 91 19.45 -5.31 -22.87
C LYS A 91 18.60 -5.85 -21.72
N THR A 92 18.96 -7.01 -21.18
CA THR A 92 18.26 -7.68 -20.07
C THR A 92 18.94 -7.46 -18.73
N ARG A 93 20.23 -7.09 -18.74
CA ARG A 93 20.98 -6.71 -17.53
C ARG A 93 20.25 -5.63 -16.77
N THR A 94 20.24 -5.75 -15.44
CA THR A 94 19.61 -4.79 -14.53
C THR A 94 20.19 -3.38 -14.68
N SER A 95 19.39 -2.36 -14.39
CA SER A 95 19.76 -0.93 -14.31
C SER A 95 20.10 -0.57 -12.87
N VAL A 96 20.70 0.61 -12.66
CA VAL A 96 20.91 1.13 -11.30
C VAL A 96 19.57 1.26 -10.57
N TRP A 97 18.51 1.68 -11.26
CA TRP A 97 17.18 1.82 -10.67
C TRP A 97 16.59 0.46 -10.26
N GLU A 98 16.65 -0.55 -11.13
CA GLU A 98 16.17 -1.91 -10.80
C GLU A 98 16.98 -2.47 -9.62
N LEU A 99 18.31 -2.32 -9.65
CA LEU A 99 19.21 -2.81 -8.61
C LEU A 99 18.95 -2.15 -7.24
N VAL A 100 18.81 -0.83 -7.21
CA VAL A 100 18.52 -0.08 -5.97
C VAL A 100 17.16 -0.46 -5.39
N ASN A 101 16.23 -0.96 -6.21
CA ASN A 101 14.90 -1.34 -5.76
C ASN A 101 14.77 -2.81 -5.31
N GLU A 102 15.79 -3.64 -5.48
CA GLU A 102 15.83 -4.98 -4.90
C GLU A 102 15.86 -4.92 -3.36
N ASP A 103 15.04 -5.74 -2.69
CA ASP A 103 14.84 -5.69 -1.23
C ASP A 103 16.15 -5.72 -0.45
N LEU A 104 17.06 -6.61 -0.81
CA LEU A 104 18.37 -6.73 -0.16
C LEU A 104 19.20 -5.45 -0.33
N VAL A 105 19.18 -4.85 -1.53
CA VAL A 105 19.95 -3.64 -1.83
C VAL A 105 19.35 -2.44 -1.11
N LYS A 106 18.01 -2.29 -1.11
CA LYS A 106 17.31 -1.26 -0.33
C LYS A 106 17.67 -1.32 1.15
N GLN A 107 17.64 -2.51 1.75
CA GLN A 107 18.01 -2.72 3.16
C GLN A 107 19.46 -2.31 3.43
N CYS A 108 20.40 -2.73 2.58
CA CYS A 108 21.80 -2.32 2.70
C CYS A 108 21.99 -0.80 2.56
N LEU A 109 21.30 -0.16 1.62
CA LEU A 109 21.37 1.29 1.43
C LEU A 109 20.80 2.05 2.63
N LEU A 110 19.72 1.54 3.22
CA LEU A 110 19.12 2.09 4.44
C LEU A 110 20.08 1.98 5.63
N LEU A 111 20.70 0.80 5.84
CA LEU A 111 21.68 0.56 6.90
C LEU A 111 22.90 1.49 6.78
N CYS A 112 23.33 1.75 5.55
CA CYS A 112 24.46 2.65 5.27
C CYS A 112 24.07 4.14 5.23
N GLY A 113 22.80 4.49 5.44
CA GLY A 113 22.31 5.87 5.39
C GLY A 113 22.45 6.54 4.02
N SER A 114 22.57 5.76 2.93
CA SER A 114 22.77 6.29 1.58
C SER A 114 21.47 6.85 1.03
N PRO A 115 21.40 8.08 0.49
CA PRO A 115 20.15 8.66 -0.03
C PRO A 115 19.59 7.88 -1.23
N LEU A 116 20.37 6.95 -1.80
CA LEU A 116 19.93 6.13 -2.92
C LEU A 116 18.74 5.23 -2.57
N HIS A 117 18.52 4.89 -1.29
CA HIS A 117 17.33 4.13 -0.88
C HIS A 117 16.01 4.84 -1.21
N THR A 118 16.04 6.15 -1.46
CA THR A 118 14.88 6.96 -1.88
C THR A 118 14.82 7.27 -3.38
N MET A 119 15.67 6.64 -4.21
CA MET A 119 15.67 6.91 -5.65
C MET A 119 14.32 6.59 -6.29
N LYS A 120 13.76 7.58 -6.97
CA LYS A 120 12.49 7.46 -7.72
C LYS A 120 12.78 7.48 -9.22
N LYS A 121 11.99 6.72 -9.99
CA LYS A 121 12.08 6.74 -11.46
C LYS A 121 11.66 8.12 -11.96
N THR A 122 12.39 8.68 -12.91
CA THR A 122 12.07 9.96 -13.54
C THR A 122 11.53 9.75 -14.95
N LEU A 123 10.87 10.76 -15.49
CA LEU A 123 10.45 10.76 -16.88
C LEU A 123 11.66 10.68 -17.84
N PRO A 124 11.50 10.04 -19.02
CA PRO A 124 12.52 10.06 -20.05
C PRO A 124 12.85 11.49 -20.52
N PRO A 125 14.08 11.72 -21.01
CA PRO A 125 14.46 13.01 -21.59
C PRO A 125 13.52 13.43 -22.73
N GLY A 126 12.98 14.65 -22.65
CA GLY A 126 12.04 15.19 -23.65
C GLY A 126 10.56 15.06 -23.31
N VAL A 127 10.20 14.38 -22.22
CA VAL A 127 8.82 14.30 -21.71
C VAL A 127 8.65 15.28 -20.55
N HIS A 128 7.81 16.30 -20.75
CA HIS A 128 7.70 17.45 -19.83
C HIS A 128 6.64 17.30 -18.73
N GLY A 129 5.94 16.17 -18.66
CA GLY A 129 4.90 15.90 -17.67
C GLY A 129 3.57 15.55 -18.32
N LEU A 130 2.49 15.62 -17.53
CA LEU A 130 1.16 15.21 -17.95
C LEU A 130 0.62 16.05 -19.12
N PRO A 131 0.01 15.42 -20.13
CA PRO A 131 -0.54 16.12 -21.27
C PRO A 131 -1.95 16.66 -20.98
N PHE A 132 -2.09 17.62 -20.06
CA PHE A 132 -3.40 18.18 -19.68
C PHE A 132 -4.21 18.72 -20.87
N HIS A 133 -3.53 19.19 -21.92
CA HIS A 133 -4.16 19.66 -23.16
C HIS A 133 -4.89 18.55 -23.96
N GLN A 134 -4.57 17.28 -23.73
CA GLN A 134 -5.24 16.13 -24.35
C GLN A 134 -6.49 15.70 -23.58
N GLY A 135 -6.83 16.40 -22.49
CA GLY A 135 -7.99 16.10 -21.67
C GLY A 135 -7.86 14.80 -20.88
N PHE A 136 -9.01 14.30 -20.44
CA PHE A 136 -9.10 13.20 -19.49
C PHE A 136 -8.48 11.90 -19.99
N ASP A 137 -8.73 11.52 -21.25
CA ASP A 137 -8.20 10.28 -21.83
C ASP A 137 -6.68 10.32 -21.94
N GLY A 138 -6.10 11.44 -22.40
CA GLY A 138 -4.65 11.60 -22.48
C GLY A 138 -3.97 11.55 -21.12
N VAL A 139 -4.62 12.07 -20.07
CA VAL A 139 -4.12 11.94 -18.69
C VAL A 139 -4.14 10.48 -18.22
N LEU A 140 -5.23 9.74 -18.45
CA LEU A 140 -5.31 8.32 -18.05
C LEU A 140 -4.30 7.44 -18.82
N GLU A 141 -4.14 7.65 -20.13
CA GLU A 141 -3.16 6.91 -20.93
C GLU A 141 -1.73 7.20 -20.47
N PHE A 142 -1.43 8.46 -20.17
CA PHE A 142 -0.12 8.87 -19.66
C PHE A 142 0.16 8.30 -18.27
N MET A 143 -0.85 8.28 -17.39
CA MET A 143 -0.79 7.67 -16.06
C MET A 143 -0.46 6.17 -16.15
N GLN A 144 -1.08 5.44 -17.09
CA GLN A 144 -0.80 4.02 -17.34
C GLN A 144 0.60 3.79 -17.93
N THR A 145 1.01 4.64 -18.89
CA THR A 145 2.31 4.53 -19.56
C THR A 145 3.47 4.72 -18.57
N TYR A 146 3.34 5.67 -17.64
CA TYR A 146 4.37 5.99 -16.65
C TYR A 146 3.96 5.57 -15.23
N ARG A 147 3.41 4.35 -15.12
CA ARG A 147 2.93 3.78 -13.84
C ARG A 147 3.98 3.77 -12.73
N ASP A 148 5.26 3.61 -13.06
CA ASP A 148 6.36 3.54 -12.10
C ASP A 148 6.92 4.92 -11.70
N VAL A 149 6.37 6.02 -12.23
CA VAL A 149 6.88 7.38 -11.97
C VAL A 149 5.98 8.07 -10.96
N GLU A 150 6.41 8.12 -9.70
CA GLU A 150 5.62 8.65 -8.58
C GLU A 150 5.09 10.06 -8.85
N SER A 151 5.92 10.97 -9.37
CA SER A 151 5.52 12.36 -9.63
C SER A 151 4.40 12.45 -10.66
N VAL A 152 4.39 11.56 -11.65
CA VAL A 152 3.32 11.48 -12.65
C VAL A 152 2.03 11.01 -11.99
N GLN A 153 2.10 9.95 -11.18
CA GLN A 153 0.94 9.43 -10.46
C GLN A 153 0.35 10.49 -9.53
N MET A 154 1.18 11.20 -8.77
CA MET A 154 0.74 12.29 -7.88
C MET A 154 0.01 13.41 -8.63
N SER A 155 0.58 13.89 -9.74
CA SER A 155 -0.04 14.94 -10.54
C SER A 155 -1.31 14.47 -11.25
N ALA A 156 -1.36 13.22 -11.71
CA ALA A 156 -2.54 12.63 -12.37
C ALA A 156 -3.69 12.47 -11.38
N LEU A 157 -3.41 11.92 -10.19
CA LEU A 157 -4.40 11.79 -9.12
C LEU A 157 -4.92 13.15 -8.67
N SER A 158 -4.05 14.15 -8.54
CA SER A 158 -4.47 15.53 -8.21
C SER A 158 -5.39 16.12 -9.26
N TYR A 159 -5.12 15.86 -10.55
CA TYR A 159 -6.00 16.25 -11.65
C TYR A 159 -7.36 15.55 -11.56
N LEU A 160 -7.39 14.23 -11.31
CA LEU A 160 -8.62 13.45 -11.17
C LEU A 160 -9.51 13.94 -10.01
N LEU A 161 -8.89 14.37 -8.90
CA LEU A 161 -9.59 14.98 -7.76
C LEU A 161 -10.21 16.33 -8.11
N SER A 162 -9.49 17.16 -8.88
CA SER A 162 -9.99 18.48 -9.30
C SER A 162 -11.12 18.41 -10.34
N GLU A 163 -11.24 17.29 -11.05
CA GLU A 163 -12.19 17.13 -12.16
C GLU A 163 -13.55 16.62 -11.66
N GLU A 164 -14.39 17.56 -11.21
CA GLU A 164 -15.75 17.31 -10.70
C GLU A 164 -16.82 17.17 -11.81
N ARG A 165 -16.51 17.51 -13.06
CA ARG A 165 -17.49 17.44 -14.16
C ARG A 165 -17.60 16.05 -14.79
N ASN A 166 -16.52 15.28 -14.74
CA ASN A 166 -16.39 13.99 -15.43
C ASN A 166 -16.41 12.80 -14.45
N VAL A 167 -17.14 12.93 -13.35
CA VAL A 167 -17.11 12.00 -12.22
C VAL A 167 -17.60 10.59 -12.60
N PHE A 168 -18.46 10.48 -13.62
CA PHE A 168 -18.96 9.20 -14.15
C PHE A 168 -18.24 8.74 -15.42
N TYR A 169 -17.34 9.56 -15.96
CA TYR A 169 -16.71 9.24 -17.23
C TYR A 169 -15.66 8.14 -17.02
N ARG A 170 -15.84 7.01 -17.71
CA ARG A 170 -14.90 5.88 -17.69
C ARG A 170 -14.52 5.43 -16.26
N VAL A 171 -15.50 5.33 -15.35
CA VAL A 171 -15.26 4.95 -13.94
C VAL A 171 -14.38 3.72 -13.83
N THR A 172 -14.67 2.66 -14.58
CA THR A 172 -13.87 1.43 -14.59
C THR A 172 -12.41 1.68 -14.93
N ASP A 173 -12.11 2.48 -15.95
CA ASP A 173 -10.72 2.80 -16.35
C ASP A 173 -10.01 3.64 -15.30
N VAL A 174 -10.73 4.57 -14.65
CA VAL A 174 -10.21 5.35 -13.53
C VAL A 174 -9.87 4.43 -12.35
N VAL A 175 -10.77 3.51 -11.98
CA VAL A 175 -10.54 2.56 -10.89
C VAL A 175 -9.31 1.70 -11.18
N ILE A 176 -9.18 1.18 -12.40
CA ILE A 176 -8.01 0.39 -12.82
C ILE A 176 -6.73 1.24 -12.73
N ALA A 177 -6.75 2.48 -13.24
CA ALA A 177 -5.57 3.35 -13.19
C ALA A 177 -5.15 3.71 -11.77
N VAL A 178 -6.11 4.07 -10.91
CA VAL A 178 -5.85 4.46 -9.53
C VAL A 178 -5.35 3.28 -8.70
N THR A 179 -6.00 2.12 -8.79
CA THR A 179 -5.55 0.91 -8.07
C THR A 179 -4.16 0.46 -8.55
N THR A 180 -3.90 0.52 -9.86
CA THR A 180 -2.58 0.22 -10.42
C THR A 180 -1.49 1.18 -9.89
N ALA A 181 -1.80 2.47 -9.78
CA ALA A 181 -0.88 3.47 -9.23
C ALA A 181 -0.60 3.24 -7.75
N MET A 182 -1.65 2.98 -6.95
CA MET A 182 -1.51 2.65 -5.53
C MET A 182 -0.67 1.38 -5.31
N GLN A 183 -0.88 0.33 -6.12
CA GLN A 183 -0.07 -0.89 -6.07
C GLN A 183 1.39 -0.68 -6.49
N SER A 184 1.63 0.22 -7.46
CA SER A 184 3.00 0.48 -7.94
C SER A 184 3.79 1.40 -6.98
N HIS A 185 3.10 2.14 -6.11
CA HIS A 185 3.70 3.11 -5.17
C HIS A 185 3.21 2.90 -3.74
N MET A 186 3.25 1.65 -3.26
CA MET A 186 2.78 1.28 -1.92
C MET A 186 3.49 2.08 -0.81
N ASP A 187 4.76 2.44 -1.00
CA ASP A 187 5.54 3.22 -0.03
C ASP A 187 5.25 4.73 -0.04
N CYS A 188 4.51 5.24 -1.04
CA CYS A 188 4.22 6.66 -1.17
C CYS A 188 2.87 7.03 -0.55
N ALA A 189 2.90 7.55 0.68
CA ALA A 189 1.71 8.00 1.41
C ALA A 189 0.83 8.98 0.60
N GLY A 190 1.44 9.87 -0.20
CA GLY A 190 0.69 10.82 -1.02
C GLY A 190 -0.12 10.15 -2.13
N VAL A 191 0.47 9.15 -2.81
CA VAL A 191 -0.23 8.38 -3.85
C VAL A 191 -1.36 7.57 -3.23
N GLN A 192 -1.11 6.92 -2.09
CA GLN A 192 -2.13 6.18 -1.37
C GLN A 192 -3.31 7.07 -0.96
N GLN A 193 -3.02 8.25 -0.37
CA GLN A 193 -4.05 9.17 0.09
C GLN A 193 -4.90 9.68 -1.07
N ASN A 194 -4.27 10.22 -2.11
CA ASN A 194 -5.00 10.75 -3.26
C ASN A 194 -5.73 9.62 -4.00
N GLY A 195 -5.17 8.42 -4.07
CA GLY A 195 -5.81 7.25 -4.65
C GLY A 195 -7.09 6.86 -3.92
N CYS A 196 -7.03 6.68 -2.60
CA CYS A 196 -8.21 6.42 -1.77
C CYS A 196 -9.27 7.52 -1.91
N GLN A 197 -8.84 8.78 -1.94
CA GLN A 197 -9.75 9.92 -2.10
C GLN A 197 -10.46 9.92 -3.46
N VAL A 198 -9.76 9.65 -4.57
CA VAL A 198 -10.36 9.55 -5.91
C VAL A 198 -11.40 8.42 -5.92
N LEU A 199 -11.04 7.23 -5.42
CA LEU A 199 -11.95 6.08 -5.38
C LEU A 199 -13.20 6.38 -4.55
N HIS A 200 -13.03 7.02 -3.38
CA HIS A 200 -14.13 7.45 -2.52
C HIS A 200 -15.06 8.45 -3.21
N GLN A 201 -14.50 9.51 -3.83
CA GLN A 201 -15.28 10.53 -4.53
C GLN A 201 -16.08 9.93 -5.70
N ARG A 202 -15.48 9.01 -6.46
CA ARG A 202 -16.14 8.32 -7.57
C ARG A 202 -17.26 7.39 -7.06
N LEU A 203 -17.03 6.66 -5.97
CA LEU A 203 -18.05 5.79 -5.38
C LEU A 203 -19.28 6.58 -4.89
N ILE A 204 -19.06 7.67 -4.13
CA ILE A 204 -20.17 8.52 -3.65
C ILE A 204 -21.01 9.00 -4.81
N ALA A 205 -20.38 9.47 -5.88
CA ALA A 205 -21.10 9.98 -7.03
C ALA A 205 -21.92 8.91 -7.74
N VAL A 206 -21.36 7.70 -7.92
CA VAL A 206 -22.07 6.55 -8.51
C VAL A 206 -23.28 6.16 -7.68
N LEU A 207 -23.15 6.08 -6.36
CA LEU A 207 -24.25 5.79 -5.45
C LEU A 207 -25.34 6.87 -5.49
N GLY A 208 -24.97 8.15 -5.62
CA GLY A 208 -25.91 9.27 -5.66
C GLY A 208 -26.79 9.35 -6.92
N GLN A 209 -26.38 8.73 -8.03
CA GLN A 209 -27.13 8.75 -9.29
C GLN A 209 -27.61 7.37 -9.75
N ALA A 210 -27.65 6.38 -8.85
CA ALA A 210 -28.02 5.00 -9.15
C ALA A 210 -27.24 4.38 -10.32
N GLY A 211 -25.98 4.78 -10.47
CA GLY A 211 -25.07 4.20 -11.47
C GLY A 211 -24.57 2.81 -11.06
N ASP A 212 -23.97 2.09 -12.00
CA ASP A 212 -23.32 0.80 -11.71
C ASP A 212 -21.96 1.03 -11.02
N GLY A 213 -21.92 0.77 -9.71
CA GLY A 213 -20.72 0.87 -8.88
C GLY A 213 -19.94 -0.44 -8.73
N SER A 214 -20.33 -1.51 -9.44
CA SER A 214 -19.75 -2.85 -9.27
C SER A 214 -18.22 -2.89 -9.42
N CYS A 215 -17.64 -2.06 -10.29
CA CYS A 215 -16.19 -1.97 -10.48
C CYS A 215 -15.41 -1.49 -9.24
N LEU A 216 -16.07 -0.82 -8.29
CA LEU A 216 -15.48 -0.33 -7.03
C LEU A 216 -15.63 -1.33 -5.88
N LEU A 217 -16.52 -2.32 -6.03
CA LEU A 217 -16.85 -3.31 -4.99
C LEU A 217 -15.99 -4.58 -5.09
N THR A 218 -14.93 -4.56 -5.91
CA THR A 218 -14.14 -5.76 -6.18
C THR A 218 -13.11 -6.01 -5.09
N LYS A 219 -12.72 -7.29 -4.93
CA LYS A 219 -11.69 -7.72 -3.99
C LYS A 219 -10.36 -6.99 -4.19
N GLU A 220 -10.02 -6.68 -5.44
CA GLU A 220 -8.78 -5.96 -5.79
C GLU A 220 -8.76 -4.56 -5.20
N VAL A 221 -9.88 -3.83 -5.26
CA VAL A 221 -10.01 -2.49 -4.67
C VAL A 221 -9.88 -2.57 -3.15
N ILE A 222 -10.60 -3.50 -2.51
CA ILE A 222 -10.57 -3.69 -1.06
C ILE A 222 -9.15 -4.04 -0.58
N THR A 223 -8.50 -4.98 -1.25
CA THR A 223 -7.11 -5.39 -0.94
C THR A 223 -6.15 -4.21 -1.07
N CYS A 224 -6.30 -3.40 -2.13
CA CYS A 224 -5.47 -2.22 -2.36
C CYS A 224 -5.62 -1.19 -1.21
N VAL A 225 -6.85 -0.91 -0.80
CA VAL A 225 -7.14 0.05 0.28
C VAL A 225 -6.64 -0.45 1.63
N LEU A 226 -6.86 -1.73 1.96
CA LEU A 226 -6.37 -2.32 3.22
C LEU A 226 -4.84 -2.38 3.28
N ASN A 227 -4.17 -2.68 2.16
CA ASN A 227 -2.71 -2.59 2.08
C ASN A 227 -2.20 -1.16 2.34
N ALA A 228 -2.89 -0.15 1.81
CA ALA A 228 -2.55 1.25 2.06
C ALA A 228 -2.65 1.61 3.54
N VAL A 229 -3.71 1.17 4.22
CA VAL A 229 -3.91 1.35 5.67
C VAL A 229 -2.82 0.65 6.47
N HIS A 230 -2.51 -0.60 6.12
CA HIS A 230 -1.51 -1.41 6.80
C HIS A 230 -0.09 -0.82 6.71
N ILE A 231 0.28 -0.28 5.55
CA ILE A 231 1.63 0.29 5.33
C ILE A 231 1.76 1.69 5.92
N HIS A 232 0.67 2.48 5.93
CA HIS A 232 0.68 3.88 6.39
C HIS A 232 -0.25 4.12 7.59
N PRO A 233 -0.08 3.40 8.72
CA PRO A 233 -0.97 3.49 9.89
C PRO A 233 -0.80 4.80 10.67
N GLU A 234 0.01 5.75 10.20
CA GLU A 234 0.25 7.05 10.86
C GLU A 234 -0.39 8.21 10.10
N LYS A 235 -0.91 7.97 8.90
CA LYS A 235 -1.36 9.02 7.99
C LYS A 235 -2.86 9.24 8.15
N ALA A 236 -3.23 10.05 9.13
CA ALA A 236 -4.63 10.37 9.47
C ALA A 236 -5.53 10.68 8.26
N PRO A 237 -5.14 11.54 7.29
CA PRO A 237 -6.01 11.81 6.15
C PRO A 237 -6.22 10.60 5.24
N LEU A 238 -5.20 9.76 5.04
CA LEU A 238 -5.34 8.50 4.30
C LEU A 238 -6.32 7.56 5.00
N LEU A 239 -6.17 7.38 6.31
CA LEU A 239 -7.02 6.49 7.11
C LEU A 239 -8.48 6.93 7.04
N SER A 240 -8.76 8.24 7.18
CA SER A 240 -10.12 8.78 7.05
C SER A 240 -10.75 8.45 5.69
N HIS A 241 -10.08 8.75 4.58
CA HIS A 241 -10.59 8.44 3.24
C HIS A 241 -10.73 6.93 2.99
N ALA A 242 -9.79 6.13 3.48
CA ALA A 242 -9.81 4.67 3.34
C ALA A 242 -11.01 4.05 4.06
N PHE A 243 -11.26 4.42 5.32
CA PHE A 243 -12.39 3.88 6.08
C PHE A 243 -13.74 4.41 5.61
N GLN A 244 -13.80 5.63 5.07
CA GLN A 244 -15.01 6.12 4.40
C GLN A 244 -15.33 5.34 3.12
N LEU A 245 -14.29 5.03 2.32
CA LEU A 245 -14.44 4.17 1.14
C LEU A 245 -14.90 2.76 1.54
N LEU A 246 -14.25 2.14 2.52
CA LEU A 246 -14.62 0.81 3.01
C LEU A 246 -16.04 0.79 3.60
N PHE A 247 -16.44 1.84 4.32
CA PHE A 247 -17.82 2.02 4.77
C PHE A 247 -18.81 1.98 3.59
N CYS A 248 -18.58 2.78 2.56
CA CYS A 248 -19.47 2.82 1.39
C CYS A 248 -19.51 1.48 0.64
N ILE A 249 -18.37 0.81 0.48
CA ILE A 249 -18.27 -0.49 -0.17
C ILE A 249 -18.99 -1.58 0.64
N SER A 250 -18.89 -1.53 1.97
CA SER A 250 -19.47 -2.53 2.90
C SER A 250 -21.00 -2.45 3.00
N GLY A 251 -21.66 -1.59 2.22
CA GLY A 251 -23.10 -1.65 2.01
C GLY A 251 -23.52 -2.88 1.21
N ASP A 252 -22.62 -3.40 0.36
CA ASP A 252 -22.81 -4.66 -0.36
C ASP A 252 -22.36 -5.86 0.48
N GLU A 253 -23.15 -6.94 0.47
CA GLU A 253 -22.91 -8.13 1.30
C GLU A 253 -21.62 -8.87 0.90
N GLN A 254 -21.37 -9.04 -0.40
CA GLN A 254 -20.19 -9.73 -0.89
C GLN A 254 -18.93 -8.91 -0.61
N ALA A 255 -18.99 -7.60 -0.84
CA ALA A 255 -17.86 -6.72 -0.57
C ALA A 255 -17.55 -6.63 0.93
N ALA A 256 -18.57 -6.57 1.80
CA ALA A 256 -18.38 -6.62 3.25
C ALA A 256 -17.74 -7.93 3.71
N ARG A 257 -18.06 -9.06 3.07
CA ARG A 257 -17.42 -10.35 3.33
C ARG A 257 -15.93 -10.33 2.97
N GLU A 258 -15.57 -9.75 1.83
CA GLU A 258 -14.16 -9.60 1.45
C GLU A 258 -13.39 -8.70 2.43
N VAL A 259 -14.01 -7.63 2.96
CA VAL A 259 -13.41 -6.80 4.02
C VAL A 259 -13.12 -7.62 5.28
N LEU A 260 -14.03 -8.53 5.66
CA LEU A 260 -13.83 -9.44 6.79
C LEU A 260 -12.70 -10.43 6.56
N ASP A 261 -12.70 -11.09 5.40
CA ASP A 261 -11.71 -12.11 5.04
C ASP A 261 -10.29 -11.52 4.94
N LEU A 262 -10.17 -10.21 4.70
CA LEU A 262 -8.91 -9.47 4.62
C LEU A 262 -8.52 -8.78 5.94
N ASP A 263 -9.06 -9.22 7.07
CA ASP A 263 -8.79 -8.68 8.41
C ASP A 263 -9.13 -7.17 8.57
N GLY A 264 -10.06 -6.64 7.76
CA GLY A 264 -10.39 -5.21 7.75
C GLY A 264 -10.90 -4.67 9.09
N ILE A 265 -11.62 -5.48 9.88
CA ILE A 265 -12.03 -5.08 11.24
C ILE A 265 -10.80 -4.88 12.14
N ARG A 266 -9.78 -5.73 12.05
CA ARG A 266 -8.56 -5.57 12.86
C ARG A 266 -7.88 -4.24 12.56
N GLU A 267 -7.82 -3.84 11.29
CA GLU A 267 -7.26 -2.55 10.88
C GLU A 267 -8.09 -1.36 11.38
N VAL A 268 -9.42 -1.47 11.39
CA VAL A 268 -10.32 -0.47 12.00
C VAL A 268 -10.02 -0.30 13.50
N LEU A 269 -9.94 -1.41 14.24
CA LEU A 269 -9.71 -1.37 15.69
C LEU A 269 -8.32 -0.83 16.04
N ASN A 270 -7.29 -1.24 15.30
CA ASN A 270 -5.94 -0.71 15.46
C ASN A 270 -5.90 0.81 15.23
N THR A 271 -6.64 1.29 14.22
CA THR A 271 -6.73 2.72 13.94
C THR A 271 -7.45 3.48 15.04
N LEU A 272 -8.60 2.98 15.53
CA LEU A 272 -9.36 3.59 16.62
C LEU A 272 -8.51 3.74 17.89
N ARG A 273 -7.74 2.70 18.25
CA ARG A 273 -6.84 2.74 19.42
C ARG A 273 -5.71 3.75 19.26
N LYS A 274 -5.24 3.96 18.03
CA LYS A 274 -4.13 4.88 17.74
C LYS A 274 -4.57 6.34 17.65
N PHE A 275 -5.80 6.60 17.20
CA PHE A 275 -6.34 7.94 17.02
C PHE A 275 -7.72 8.12 17.70
N PRO A 276 -7.80 7.94 19.04
CA PRO A 276 -9.08 8.08 19.75
C PRO A 276 -9.58 9.53 19.84
N GLU A 277 -8.70 10.51 19.65
CA GLU A 277 -9.02 11.96 19.74
C GLU A 277 -9.36 12.62 18.39
N ASP A 278 -9.21 11.88 17.27
CA ASP A 278 -9.49 12.42 15.94
C ASP A 278 -10.93 12.09 15.53
N CYS A 279 -11.82 13.10 15.62
CA CYS A 279 -13.25 12.96 15.34
C CYS A 279 -13.51 12.32 13.96
N ASP A 280 -12.76 12.73 12.92
CA ASP A 280 -13.01 12.29 11.55
C ASP A 280 -12.64 10.81 11.38
N ILE A 281 -11.53 10.38 12.00
CA ILE A 281 -11.13 8.97 12.02
C ILE A 281 -12.13 8.14 12.80
N VAL A 282 -12.52 8.57 14.00
CA VAL A 282 -13.47 7.84 14.85
C VAL A 282 -14.80 7.65 14.12
N VAL A 283 -15.34 8.72 13.53
CA VAL A 283 -16.58 8.65 12.72
C VAL A 283 -16.43 7.66 11.58
N SER A 284 -15.34 7.75 10.81
CA SER A 284 -15.12 6.91 9.63
C SER A 284 -14.95 5.42 10.00
N CYS A 285 -14.18 5.15 11.06
CA CYS A 285 -13.96 3.80 11.59
C CYS A 285 -15.24 3.19 12.15
N CYS A 286 -15.98 3.92 12.99
CA CYS A 286 -17.23 3.43 13.57
C CYS A 286 -18.30 3.18 12.50
N LYS A 287 -18.40 4.04 11.47
CA LYS A 287 -19.30 3.81 10.33
C LYS A 287 -18.91 2.55 9.55
N CYS A 288 -17.62 2.36 9.27
CA CYS A 288 -17.12 1.17 8.60
C CYS A 288 -17.46 -0.09 9.42
N LEU A 289 -17.17 -0.07 10.72
CA LEU A 289 -17.48 -1.18 11.63
C LEU A 289 -18.98 -1.49 11.66
N TRP A 290 -19.82 -0.46 11.78
CA TRP A 290 -21.27 -0.61 11.74
C TRP A 290 -21.74 -1.29 10.45
N SER A 291 -21.26 -0.84 9.29
CA SER A 291 -21.68 -1.36 7.99
C SER A 291 -21.29 -2.82 7.79
N VAL A 292 -20.04 -3.18 8.12
CA VAL A 292 -19.57 -4.57 8.01
C VAL A 292 -20.36 -5.50 8.94
N LEU A 293 -20.55 -5.09 10.20
CA LEU A 293 -21.27 -5.89 11.19
C LEU A 293 -22.79 -5.95 10.93
N ALA A 294 -23.37 -4.94 10.29
CA ALA A 294 -24.80 -4.90 9.98
C ALA A 294 -25.24 -6.05 9.06
N GLN A 295 -24.33 -6.57 8.22
CA GLN A 295 -24.59 -7.70 7.32
C GLN A 295 -24.79 -9.04 8.06
N ARG A 296 -24.56 -9.10 9.39
CA ARG A 296 -24.66 -10.33 10.21
C ARG A 296 -23.75 -11.49 9.75
N LEU A 297 -22.69 -11.17 9.01
CA LEU A 297 -21.71 -12.15 8.52
C LEU A 297 -20.73 -12.62 9.61
N CYS A 298 -20.67 -11.94 10.75
CA CYS A 298 -19.61 -12.06 11.75
C CYS A 298 -19.88 -13.05 12.90
N LEU A 299 -20.87 -13.93 12.78
CA LEU A 299 -21.18 -14.91 13.83
C LEU A 299 -19.98 -15.84 14.10
N GLY A 300 -19.24 -15.57 15.18
CA GLY A 300 -18.15 -16.41 15.68
C GLY A 300 -16.76 -16.23 15.04
N VAL A 301 -16.53 -15.19 14.23
CA VAL A 301 -15.27 -15.01 13.47
C VAL A 301 -14.31 -13.96 14.07
N VAL A 302 -14.83 -12.96 14.78
CA VAL A 302 -14.04 -11.82 15.28
C VAL A 302 -14.04 -11.83 16.82
N PRO A 303 -12.89 -11.64 17.49
CA PRO A 303 -12.87 -11.37 18.93
C PRO A 303 -13.54 -10.01 19.20
N LEU A 304 -14.84 -10.04 19.50
CA LEU A 304 -15.69 -8.86 19.72
C LEU A 304 -15.27 -8.02 20.95
N LYS A 305 -14.57 -8.64 21.90
CA LYS A 305 -14.08 -8.01 23.14
C LYS A 305 -13.25 -6.76 22.84
N ASP A 306 -12.21 -6.95 22.03
CA ASP A 306 -11.29 -5.93 21.57
C ASP A 306 -11.97 -4.75 20.87
N ALA A 307 -13.15 -4.99 20.27
CA ALA A 307 -13.91 -4.00 19.54
C ALA A 307 -14.73 -3.09 20.45
N VAL A 308 -15.39 -3.66 21.47
CA VAL A 308 -16.19 -2.87 22.43
C VAL A 308 -15.29 -1.91 23.20
N GLU A 309 -14.17 -2.39 23.72
CA GLU A 309 -13.18 -1.55 24.42
C GLU A 309 -12.71 -0.38 23.54
N ALA A 310 -12.26 -0.66 22.31
CA ALA A 310 -11.75 0.36 21.41
C ALA A 310 -12.81 1.43 21.06
N VAL A 311 -14.07 1.01 20.86
CA VAL A 311 -15.18 1.93 20.57
C VAL A 311 -15.54 2.76 21.80
N CYS A 312 -15.54 2.17 23.00
CA CYS A 312 -15.83 2.89 24.24
C CYS A 312 -14.76 3.94 24.55
N VAL A 313 -13.48 3.61 24.42
CA VAL A 313 -12.37 4.56 24.61
C VAL A 313 -12.47 5.75 23.65
N ALA A 314 -12.76 5.49 22.37
CA ALA A 314 -12.95 6.57 21.39
C ALA A 314 -14.18 7.45 21.69
N ALA A 315 -15.22 6.87 22.27
CA ALA A 315 -16.44 7.59 22.63
C ALA A 315 -16.26 8.50 23.84
N GLU A 316 -15.47 8.08 24.83
CA GLU A 316 -15.18 8.88 26.02
C GLU A 316 -14.48 10.20 25.68
N ALA A 317 -13.58 10.18 24.68
CA ALA A 317 -12.91 11.38 24.17
C ALA A 317 -13.89 12.40 23.53
N HIS A 318 -15.05 11.92 23.05
CA HIS A 318 -15.97 12.71 22.22
C HIS A 318 -17.42 12.68 22.70
N MET A 319 -17.67 12.47 23.99
CA MET A 319 -19.03 12.34 24.55
C MET A 319 -19.96 13.53 24.23
N GLN A 320 -19.41 14.72 24.01
CA GLN A 320 -20.18 15.93 23.68
C GLN A 320 -20.41 16.14 22.18
N ASP A 321 -19.74 15.39 21.31
CA ASP A 321 -19.91 15.49 19.86
C ASP A 321 -21.02 14.56 19.40
N SER A 322 -22.12 15.13 18.91
CA SER A 322 -23.28 14.34 18.52
C SER A 322 -23.05 13.47 17.28
N THR A 323 -22.19 13.92 16.35
CA THR A 323 -21.91 13.18 15.11
C THR A 323 -20.99 11.98 15.38
N VAL A 324 -20.01 12.16 16.27
CA VAL A 324 -19.18 11.06 16.76
C VAL A 324 -20.04 10.06 17.53
N MET A 325 -20.84 10.53 18.48
CA MET A 325 -21.69 9.66 19.29
C MET A 325 -22.76 8.93 18.48
N GLU A 326 -23.29 9.52 17.40
CA GLU A 326 -24.18 8.81 16.49
C GLU A 326 -23.47 7.59 15.86
N SER A 327 -22.25 7.80 15.36
CA SER A 327 -21.46 6.76 14.69
C SER A 327 -21.03 5.66 15.66
N VAL A 328 -20.60 6.05 16.87
CA VAL A 328 -20.26 5.16 17.98
C VAL A 328 -21.47 4.30 18.38
N CYS A 329 -22.62 4.93 18.65
CA CYS A 329 -23.82 4.20 19.05
C CYS A 329 -24.29 3.25 17.94
N ALA A 330 -24.17 3.65 16.66
CA ALA A 330 -24.48 2.77 15.53
C ALA A 330 -23.56 1.54 15.54
N ALA A 331 -22.24 1.72 15.69
CA ALA A 331 -21.27 0.63 15.77
C ALA A 331 -21.56 -0.31 16.95
N LEU A 332 -21.77 0.24 18.15
CA LEU A 332 -22.14 -0.55 19.33
C LEU A 332 -23.44 -1.32 19.12
N SER A 333 -24.47 -0.71 18.50
CA SER A 333 -25.72 -1.42 18.23
C SER A 333 -25.58 -2.63 17.30
N SER A 334 -24.54 -2.64 16.46
CA SER A 334 -24.20 -3.79 15.62
C SER A 334 -23.32 -4.78 16.37
N LEU A 335 -22.39 -4.34 17.21
CA LEU A 335 -21.56 -5.19 18.08
C LEU A 335 -22.42 -5.97 19.08
N THR A 336 -23.30 -5.30 19.81
CA THR A 336 -24.19 -5.93 20.80
C THR A 336 -25.12 -6.95 20.17
N ARG A 337 -25.49 -6.74 18.90
CA ARG A 337 -26.34 -7.66 18.13
C ARG A 337 -25.61 -8.94 17.72
N GLN A 338 -24.28 -8.94 17.68
CA GLN A 338 -23.51 -10.17 17.48
C GLN A 338 -23.50 -11.07 18.73
N GLY A 339 -23.92 -10.53 19.89
CA GLY A 339 -23.90 -11.21 21.17
C GLY A 339 -22.57 -10.99 21.90
N LEU A 340 -22.57 -10.11 22.91
CA LEU A 340 -21.43 -9.93 23.80
C LEU A 340 -21.37 -11.10 24.79
N SER A 341 -20.17 -11.61 25.04
CA SER A 341 -19.97 -12.79 25.89
C SER A 341 -19.46 -12.47 27.30
N GLU A 342 -18.90 -11.28 27.52
CA GLU A 342 -18.33 -10.88 28.81
C GLU A 342 -19.21 -9.83 29.51
N ASP A 343 -19.41 -10.01 30.82
CA ASP A 343 -20.20 -9.10 31.65
C ASP A 343 -19.64 -7.66 31.64
N GLN A 344 -18.31 -7.52 31.57
CA GLN A 344 -17.64 -6.21 31.50
C GLN A 344 -18.01 -5.44 30.23
N ASP A 345 -17.98 -6.10 29.07
CA ASP A 345 -18.33 -5.47 27.79
C ASP A 345 -19.79 -5.01 27.78
N ILE A 346 -20.68 -5.75 28.45
CA ILE A 346 -22.10 -5.41 28.62
C ILE A 346 -22.23 -4.18 29.54
N GLU A 347 -21.52 -4.15 30.66
CA GLU A 347 -21.52 -3.04 31.60
C GLU A 347 -21.00 -1.76 30.96
N ASP A 348 -19.83 -1.81 30.32
CA ASP A 348 -19.19 -0.67 29.66
C ASP A 348 -20.06 -0.12 28.53
N SER A 349 -20.60 -1.02 27.69
CA SER A 349 -21.55 -0.63 26.63
C SER A 349 -22.79 0.04 27.23
N THR A 350 -23.37 -0.53 28.29
CA THR A 350 -24.58 0.02 28.92
C THR A 350 -24.32 1.40 29.51
N LEU A 351 -23.21 1.55 30.23
CA LEU A 351 -22.79 2.81 30.85
C LEU A 351 -22.61 3.89 29.78
N LEU A 352 -21.86 3.58 28.71
CA LEU A 352 -21.61 4.52 27.63
C LEU A 352 -22.92 4.94 26.93
N LEU A 353 -23.81 3.99 26.64
CA LEU A 353 -25.10 4.26 26.00
C LEU A 353 -26.01 5.14 26.87
N MET A 354 -26.00 4.93 28.20
CA MET A 354 -26.72 5.79 29.15
C MET A 354 -26.16 7.22 29.15
N HIS A 355 -24.84 7.37 29.17
CA HIS A 355 -24.20 8.69 29.08
C HIS A 355 -24.48 9.38 27.74
N ALA A 356 -24.41 8.64 26.62
CA ALA A 356 -24.72 9.14 25.29
C ALA A 356 -26.17 9.65 25.22
N LEU A 357 -27.12 8.90 25.79
CA LEU A 357 -28.52 9.29 25.87
C LEU A 357 -28.72 10.54 26.71
N GLN A 358 -28.04 10.66 27.86
CA GLN A 358 -28.11 11.85 28.72
C GLN A 358 -27.57 13.09 28.02
N ALA A 359 -26.42 12.97 27.34
CA ALA A 359 -25.79 14.08 26.63
C ALA A 359 -26.60 14.51 25.38
N HIS A 360 -27.21 13.56 24.65
CA HIS A 360 -27.78 13.79 23.32
C HIS A 360 -29.27 13.44 23.20
N LEU A 361 -30.08 13.72 24.23
CA LEU A 361 -31.53 13.45 24.26
C LEU A 361 -32.31 13.99 23.04
N LYS A 362 -31.84 15.07 22.42
CA LYS A 362 -32.49 15.72 21.27
C LYS A 362 -32.03 15.15 19.92
N HIS A 363 -30.97 14.35 19.89
CA HIS A 363 -30.43 13.81 18.65
C HIS A 363 -31.09 12.46 18.33
N SER A 364 -32.02 12.47 17.37
CA SER A 364 -32.87 11.31 17.05
C SER A 364 -32.08 10.04 16.73
N TYR A 365 -30.97 10.14 15.98
CA TYR A 365 -30.16 8.98 15.62
C TYR A 365 -29.35 8.38 16.78
N VAL A 366 -28.75 9.21 17.65
CA VAL A 366 -28.08 8.72 18.88
C VAL A 366 -29.08 7.96 19.74
N VAL A 367 -30.26 8.54 19.95
CA VAL A 367 -31.34 7.91 20.72
C VAL A 367 -31.79 6.60 20.08
N LYS A 368 -32.01 6.57 18.76
CA LYS A 368 -32.39 5.37 18.02
C LYS A 368 -31.36 4.25 18.19
N TYR A 369 -30.08 4.51 17.91
CA TYR A 369 -29.05 3.48 17.97
C TYR A 369 -28.77 3.02 19.40
N ALA A 370 -28.81 3.93 20.38
CA ALA A 370 -28.66 3.56 21.78
C ALA A 370 -29.76 2.61 22.24
N PHE A 371 -31.03 2.88 21.90
CA PHE A 371 -32.11 1.95 22.23
C PHE A 371 -32.01 0.61 21.49
N LEU A 372 -31.56 0.59 20.22
CA LEU A 372 -31.32 -0.67 19.49
C LEU A 372 -30.21 -1.50 20.13
N ALA A 373 -29.16 -0.84 20.62
CA ALA A 373 -28.07 -1.50 21.33
C ALA A 373 -28.55 -2.09 22.66
N LEU A 374 -29.26 -1.30 23.48
CA LEU A 374 -29.82 -1.73 24.76
C LEU A 374 -30.84 -2.87 24.60
N ASP A 375 -31.72 -2.81 23.60
CA ASP A 375 -32.66 -3.91 23.29
C ASP A 375 -31.91 -5.21 22.97
N SER A 376 -30.81 -5.12 22.23
CA SER A 376 -29.98 -6.29 21.90
C SER A 376 -29.29 -6.86 23.15
N LEU A 377 -28.78 -6.00 24.04
CA LEU A 377 -28.16 -6.41 25.31
C LEU A 377 -29.16 -7.13 26.22
N VAL A 378 -30.37 -6.58 26.37
CA VAL A 378 -31.42 -7.21 27.18
C VAL A 378 -31.78 -8.59 26.64
N LYS A 379 -31.90 -8.75 25.32
CA LYS A 379 -32.18 -10.06 24.71
C LYS A 379 -31.07 -11.07 24.98
N SER A 380 -29.80 -10.67 24.86
CA SER A 380 -28.67 -11.56 25.15
C SER A 380 -28.62 -12.00 26.62
N SER A 381 -29.02 -11.13 27.56
CA SER A 381 -29.10 -11.48 28.98
C SER A 381 -30.25 -12.46 29.30
N GLY A 382 -31.34 -12.41 28.54
CA GLY A 382 -32.51 -13.28 28.74
C GLY A 382 -32.38 -14.69 28.13
N GLU A 383 -31.48 -14.89 27.16
CA GLU A 383 -31.17 -16.22 26.60
C GLU A 383 -30.16 -17.02 27.44
N SER A 384 -29.54 -16.37 28.44
CA SER A 384 -28.50 -16.94 29.32
C SER A 384 -29.05 -17.54 30.63
N THR A 385 -30.38 -17.50 30.84
CA THR A 385 -31.11 -18.10 31.97
C THR A 385 -32.02 -19.23 31.51
#